data_AF-A0A2E3XWB5-F1
#
_entry.id   AF-A0A2E3XWB5-F1
#
_cell.length_a   1.000
_cell.length_b   1.000
_cell.length_c   1.000
_cell.angle_alpha   90.00
_cell.angle_beta   90.00
_cell.angle_gamma   90.00
#
_symmetry.space_group_name_H-M   'P 1'
#
loop_
_entity.id
_entity.type
_entity.pdbx_description
1 polymer ?
#
loop_
_entity_poly.entity_id
_entity_poly.type
_entity_poly.pdbx_seq_one_letter_code
_entity_poly.pdbx_strand_id
1 'polypeptide(L)'
;MLTLTSIFLVILKKFMKIGLKLFLIYIGIYYVLPLLLGPIYDFSYMDIFIGEVSHSNASIGIALFSFIFLLIYLCGERVNFLNLEKKINIFGFEKVNLLLSMIFLFLAFYFQYKHGISYRQKGRPISEVANVIMPLMILRLYFNAVGISYVGRLARKDRFSRFESNTLFLIALSLTVSSTSAYGVVRGLIFFFIFLEVKGLRGFLFCRSNKVSLIGQLKSVIFLFAVGVSGFLMGLANKWGIERAIESTLDLPFKKFLVIPLRRLSYHYYSFAHSVENNLLNLDFQNLGLDSSLDMLWSRAMFLFGAKISKGEVWSPSRLNIITILNDYGPRTGASPGMLSSANFFPLFPINYILWIVFLSIVFHFLSTVVSGERKPKFLTFILLLLYAQSIVDSSIEFLNPMSNAGISLLFLLFLRLSVRPYKNTVNVRI
;
A
#
# COMPACT_ATOMS: atom_id res chain seq x y z
N MET A 1 -21.89 34.72 -13.38
CA MET A 1 -21.46 34.02 -12.14
C MET A 1 -21.52 32.48 -12.26
N LEU A 2 -21.37 31.93 -13.47
CA LEU A 2 -21.10 30.50 -13.73
C LEU A 2 -19.59 30.26 -13.81
N THR A 3 -18.83 30.96 -12.98
CA THR A 3 -17.43 31.35 -13.18
C THR A 3 -16.53 30.66 -12.17
N LEU A 4 -15.39 30.14 -12.63
CA LEU A 4 -14.45 29.27 -11.91
C LEU A 4 -15.00 27.92 -11.41
N THR A 5 -16.12 27.84 -10.71
CA THR A 5 -16.59 26.58 -10.12
C THR A 5 -17.00 25.57 -11.18
N SER A 6 -17.64 26.02 -12.27
CA SER A 6 -18.02 25.18 -13.41
C SER A 6 -16.81 24.71 -14.21
N ILE A 7 -15.84 25.59 -14.45
CA ILE A 7 -14.57 25.29 -15.13
C ILE A 7 -13.73 24.35 -14.26
N PHE A 8 -13.63 24.60 -12.96
CA PHE A 8 -12.97 23.75 -11.98
C PHE A 8 -13.66 22.39 -11.88
N LEU A 9 -15.00 22.30 -11.90
CA LEU A 9 -15.75 21.04 -11.92
C LEU A 9 -15.64 20.30 -13.25
N VAL A 10 -15.54 21.00 -14.38
CA VAL A 10 -15.32 20.40 -15.71
C VAL A 10 -13.89 19.89 -15.83
N ILE A 11 -12.90 20.65 -15.34
CA ILE A 11 -11.51 20.21 -15.18
C ILE A 11 -11.48 19.01 -14.23
N LEU A 12 -12.06 19.07 -13.02
CA LEU A 12 -12.15 17.93 -12.11
C LEU A 12 -12.80 16.70 -12.76
N LYS A 13 -13.93 16.88 -13.46
CA LYS A 13 -14.63 15.76 -14.14
C LYS A 13 -13.81 15.14 -15.27
N LYS A 14 -13.00 15.94 -15.98
CA LYS A 14 -12.12 15.47 -17.06
C LYS A 14 -10.78 14.91 -16.53
N PHE A 15 -10.34 15.37 -15.35
CA PHE A 15 -9.04 15.06 -14.73
C PHE A 15 -9.09 14.12 -13.53
N MET A 16 -10.25 13.62 -13.12
CA MET A 16 -10.34 12.53 -12.14
C MET A 16 -9.92 11.18 -12.77
N LYS A 17 -8.65 11.12 -13.20
CA LYS A 17 -7.94 9.89 -13.54
C LYS A 17 -7.72 9.06 -12.28
N ILE A 18 -7.43 7.79 -12.48
CA ILE A 18 -7.32 6.79 -11.41
C ILE A 18 -6.23 7.21 -10.41
N GLY A 19 -5.11 7.75 -10.88
CA GLY A 19 -4.01 8.22 -10.05
C GLY A 19 -4.42 9.33 -9.07
N LEU A 20 -5.07 10.40 -9.54
CA LEU A 20 -5.56 11.47 -8.68
C LEU A 20 -6.57 10.97 -7.64
N LYS A 21 -7.46 10.05 -8.02
CA LYS A 21 -8.41 9.42 -7.07
C LYS A 21 -7.68 8.63 -5.99
N LEU A 22 -6.65 7.86 -6.35
CA LEU A 22 -5.85 7.11 -5.39
C LEU A 22 -5.17 8.05 -4.39
N PHE A 23 -4.57 9.13 -4.89
CA PHE A 23 -3.96 10.17 -4.05
C PHE A 23 -4.99 10.78 -3.08
N LEU A 24 -6.13 11.24 -3.58
CA LEU A 24 -7.16 11.87 -2.73
C LEU A 24 -7.76 10.90 -1.70
N ILE A 25 -7.98 9.63 -2.07
CA ILE A 25 -8.44 8.59 -1.13
C ILE A 25 -7.39 8.35 -0.05
N TYR A 26 -6.11 8.27 -0.43
CA TYR A 26 -5.01 8.13 0.52
C TYR A 26 -5.00 9.32 1.49
N ILE A 27 -5.03 10.55 0.98
CA ILE A 27 -5.05 11.76 1.80
C ILE A 27 -6.27 11.78 2.74
N GLY A 28 -7.44 11.42 2.22
CA GLY A 28 -8.68 11.32 2.97
C GLY A 28 -8.60 10.34 4.15
N ILE A 29 -8.09 9.12 3.91
CA ILE A 29 -8.03 8.05 4.92
C ILE A 29 -6.96 8.31 5.97
N TYR A 30 -5.75 8.73 5.56
CA TYR A 30 -4.59 8.76 6.44
C TYR A 30 -4.29 10.12 7.08
N TYR A 31 -4.87 11.21 6.57
CA TYR A 31 -4.63 12.56 7.12
C TYR A 31 -5.92 13.27 7.50
N VAL A 32 -6.90 13.34 6.61
CA VAL A 32 -8.15 14.08 6.87
C VAL A 32 -9.00 13.36 7.92
N LEU A 33 -9.19 12.05 7.79
CA LEU A 33 -9.99 11.29 8.75
C LEU A 33 -9.40 11.35 10.17
N PRO A 34 -8.09 11.12 10.40
CA PRO A 34 -7.48 11.35 11.71
C PRO A 34 -7.63 12.78 12.24
N LEU A 35 -7.49 13.80 11.38
CA LEU A 35 -7.67 15.20 11.77
C LEU A 35 -9.10 15.48 12.26
N LEU A 36 -10.12 15.00 11.53
CA LEU A 36 -11.53 15.21 11.89
C LEU A 36 -11.97 14.40 13.11
N LEU A 37 -11.41 13.21 13.28
CA LEU A 37 -11.76 12.32 14.39
C LEU A 37 -10.96 12.61 15.65
N GLY A 38 -9.81 13.29 15.56
CA GLY A 38 -8.96 13.66 16.70
C GLY A 38 -9.73 14.29 17.87
N PRO A 39 -10.58 15.31 17.64
CA PRO A 39 -11.39 15.92 18.70
C PRO A 39 -12.45 14.99 19.33
N ILE A 40 -12.88 13.96 18.62
CA ILE A 40 -13.98 13.06 19.04
C ILE A 40 -13.48 11.93 19.95
N TYR A 41 -12.23 11.51 19.79
CA TYR A 41 -11.66 10.34 20.48
C TYR A 41 -10.82 10.67 21.72
N ASP A 42 -10.97 11.89 22.24
CA ASP A 42 -10.41 12.40 23.51
C ASP A 42 -8.90 12.71 23.45
N PHE A 43 -8.48 13.76 24.16
CA PHE A 43 -7.09 14.23 24.24
C PHE A 43 -6.14 13.16 24.81
N SER A 44 -6.66 12.21 25.57
CA SER A 44 -5.95 11.02 26.06
C SER A 44 -5.28 10.18 24.95
N TYR A 45 -5.73 10.33 23.71
CA TYR A 45 -5.10 9.71 22.56
C TYR A 45 -3.86 10.44 22.06
N MET A 46 -3.80 11.74 22.28
CA MET A 46 -2.66 12.61 21.97
C MET A 46 -1.55 12.41 22.98
N ASP A 47 -1.87 12.14 24.25
CA ASP A 47 -0.90 11.89 25.33
C ASP A 47 0.06 10.72 25.05
N ILE A 48 -0.31 9.82 24.13
CA ILE A 48 0.54 8.70 23.71
C ILE A 48 1.64 9.15 22.72
N PHE A 49 1.46 10.29 22.07
CA PHE A 49 2.44 10.91 21.19
C PHE A 49 3.18 12.01 21.96
N ILE A 50 4.51 12.09 21.82
CA ILE A 50 5.37 12.93 22.69
C ILE A 50 5.28 14.44 22.42
N GLY A 51 4.39 14.87 21.53
CA GLY A 51 4.29 16.28 21.16
C GLY A 51 2.90 16.84 21.35
N GLU A 52 2.81 18.01 21.97
CA GLU A 52 1.77 18.99 21.65
C GLU A 52 2.02 19.45 20.21
N VAL A 53 1.53 18.69 19.24
CA VAL A 53 1.77 19.02 17.83
C VAL A 53 0.77 20.06 17.37
N SER A 54 1.26 21.14 16.76
CA SER A 54 0.40 22.18 16.20
C SER A 54 -0.41 21.65 15.00
N HIS A 55 -1.69 21.32 15.24
CA HIS A 55 -2.59 20.82 14.20
C HIS A 55 -2.82 21.80 13.05
N SER A 56 -2.68 23.11 13.30
CA SER A 56 -2.81 24.14 12.26
C SER A 56 -1.65 24.08 11.27
N ASN A 57 -0.41 23.95 11.75
CA ASN A 57 0.78 23.82 10.91
C ASN A 57 0.73 22.56 10.05
N ALA A 58 0.32 21.44 10.65
CA ALA A 58 0.14 20.18 9.92
C ALA A 58 -0.94 20.29 8.83
N SER A 59 -2.07 20.93 9.13
CA SER A 59 -3.17 21.12 8.17
C SER A 59 -2.75 22.00 6.99
N ILE A 60 -2.01 23.09 7.24
CA ILE A 60 -1.46 23.96 6.20
C ILE A 60 -0.44 23.19 5.35
N GLY A 61 0.45 22.40 5.97
CA GLY A 61 1.41 21.56 5.26
C GLY A 61 0.75 20.52 4.35
N ILE A 62 -0.30 19.84 4.82
CA ILE A 62 -1.08 18.89 4.02
C ILE A 62 -1.73 19.59 2.82
N ALA A 63 -2.31 20.77 3.04
CA ALA A 63 -2.96 21.55 1.99
C ALA A 63 -1.95 22.02 0.92
N LEU A 64 -0.81 22.59 1.35
CA LEU A 64 0.26 23.02 0.45
C LEU A 64 0.84 21.86 -0.35
N PHE A 65 1.15 20.73 0.29
CA PHE A 65 1.62 19.55 -0.40
C PHE A 65 0.63 19.08 -1.46
N SER A 66 -0.65 18.98 -1.08
CA SER A 66 -1.71 18.51 -1.98
C SER A 66 -1.90 19.44 -3.17
N PHE A 67 -1.77 20.76 -2.95
CA PHE A 67 -1.84 21.76 -3.99
C PHE A 67 -0.67 21.66 -4.98
N ILE A 68 0.57 21.57 -4.47
CA ILE A 68 1.77 21.40 -5.32
C ILE A 68 1.70 20.07 -6.08
N PHE A 69 1.27 18.99 -5.43
CA PHE A 69 1.03 17.71 -6.08
C PHE A 69 0.02 17.84 -7.22
N LEU A 70 -1.10 18.53 -7.00
CA LEU A 70 -2.10 18.75 -8.04
C LEU A 70 -1.50 19.52 -9.23
N LEU A 71 -0.74 20.58 -8.98
CA LEU A 71 -0.08 21.35 -10.04
C LEU A 71 0.89 20.49 -10.85
N ILE A 72 1.81 19.78 -10.18
CA ILE A 72 2.82 18.95 -10.85
C ILE A 72 2.16 17.77 -11.57
N TYR A 73 1.20 17.10 -10.95
CA TYR A 73 0.47 15.98 -11.56
C TYR A 73 -0.23 16.42 -12.84
N LEU A 74 -0.92 17.56 -12.82
CA LEU A 74 -1.62 18.11 -13.99
C LEU A 74 -0.65 18.55 -15.10
N CYS A 75 0.50 19.15 -14.76
CA CYS A 75 1.52 19.54 -15.73
C CYS A 75 2.25 18.33 -16.34
N GLY A 76 2.57 17.32 -15.53
CA GLY A 76 3.31 16.13 -15.92
C GLY A 76 2.56 15.22 -16.89
N GLU A 77 1.23 15.35 -17.01
CA GLU A 77 0.45 14.59 -17.99
C GLU A 77 0.79 14.88 -19.45
N ARG A 78 1.47 16.00 -19.73
CA ARG A 78 1.94 16.34 -21.08
C ARG A 78 3.30 15.75 -21.43
N VAL A 79 4.00 15.18 -20.46
CA VAL A 79 5.35 14.63 -20.65
C VAL A 79 5.23 13.13 -20.93
N ASN A 80 5.56 12.71 -22.15
CA ASN A 80 5.73 11.30 -22.46
C ASN A 80 6.98 10.78 -21.73
N PHE A 81 6.81 10.31 -20.50
CA PHE A 81 7.86 9.65 -19.74
C PHE A 81 8.26 8.36 -20.46
N LEU A 82 9.31 8.46 -21.28
CA LEU A 82 10.04 7.38 -21.96
C LEU A 82 9.15 6.46 -22.83
N ASN A 83 9.18 6.68 -24.16
CA ASN A 83 8.75 5.69 -25.15
C ASN A 83 9.75 4.53 -25.20
N LEU A 84 9.77 3.70 -24.15
CA LEU A 84 10.46 2.41 -24.18
C LEU A 84 9.59 1.44 -24.99
N GLU A 85 9.86 1.35 -26.30
CA GLU A 85 9.09 0.53 -27.25
C GLU A 85 9.32 -0.99 -27.10
N LYS A 86 10.29 -1.41 -26.27
CA LYS A 86 10.56 -2.83 -26.02
C LYS A 86 9.58 -3.42 -25.02
N LYS A 87 8.69 -4.28 -25.51
CA LYS A 87 7.70 -5.02 -24.71
C LYS A 87 8.36 -6.22 -24.02
N ILE A 88 8.58 -6.11 -22.72
CA ILE A 88 8.99 -7.22 -21.86
C ILE A 88 7.76 -7.64 -21.05
N ASN A 89 7.08 -8.72 -21.47
CA ASN A 89 5.84 -9.18 -20.82
C ASN A 89 6.11 -10.31 -19.80
N ILE A 90 6.76 -9.98 -18.69
CA ILE A 90 7.15 -10.96 -17.66
C ILE A 90 5.92 -11.60 -17.00
N PHE A 91 4.81 -10.85 -16.90
CA PHE A 91 3.59 -11.31 -16.23
C PHE A 91 2.65 -12.12 -17.12
N GLY A 92 2.93 -12.20 -18.42
CA GLY A 92 2.08 -12.90 -19.40
C GLY A 92 2.33 -14.40 -19.53
N PHE A 93 3.38 -14.93 -18.88
CA PHE A 93 3.75 -16.34 -18.99
C PHE A 93 2.95 -17.22 -18.02
N GLU A 94 1.75 -17.64 -18.44
CA GLU A 94 0.79 -18.36 -17.58
C GLU A 94 1.37 -19.62 -16.91
N LYS A 95 2.19 -20.41 -17.62
CA LYS A 95 2.84 -21.61 -17.07
C LYS A 95 3.88 -21.27 -15.99
N VAL A 96 4.63 -20.18 -16.20
CA VAL A 96 5.62 -19.70 -15.22
C VAL A 96 4.90 -19.18 -13.98
N ASN A 97 3.83 -18.41 -14.16
CA ASN A 97 3.03 -17.91 -13.04
C ASN A 97 2.42 -19.05 -12.22
N LEU A 98 1.94 -20.11 -12.89
CA LEU A 98 1.43 -21.29 -12.21
C LEU A 98 2.52 -21.97 -11.39
N LEU A 99 3.69 -22.23 -11.97
CA LEU A 99 4.83 -22.82 -11.27
C LEU A 99 5.26 -21.96 -10.06
N LEU A 100 5.42 -20.65 -10.25
CA LEU A 100 5.73 -19.72 -9.17
C LEU A 100 4.65 -19.71 -8.08
N SER A 101 3.38 -19.88 -8.43
CA SER A 101 2.27 -19.92 -7.46
C SER A 101 2.27 -21.22 -6.64
N MET A 102 2.69 -22.33 -7.23
CA MET A 102 2.92 -23.60 -6.52
C MET A 102 4.11 -23.49 -5.57
N ILE A 103 5.23 -22.91 -6.01
CA ILE A 103 6.39 -22.62 -5.15
C ILE A 103 5.97 -21.70 -4.01
N PHE A 104 5.17 -20.67 -4.30
CA PHE A 104 4.66 -19.75 -3.29
C PHE A 104 3.77 -20.45 -2.25
N LEU A 105 2.92 -21.37 -2.69
CA LEU A 105 2.07 -22.16 -1.80
C LEU A 105 2.90 -23.10 -0.91
N PHE A 106 3.87 -23.79 -1.50
CA PHE A 106 4.80 -24.63 -0.75
C PHE A 106 5.55 -23.83 0.33
N LEU A 107 6.13 -22.69 -0.04
CA LEU A 107 6.81 -21.81 0.91
C LEU A 107 5.85 -21.26 1.98
N ALA A 108 4.60 -20.97 1.62
CA ALA A 108 3.58 -20.50 2.55
C ALA A 108 3.26 -21.56 3.62
N PHE A 109 3.02 -22.80 3.20
CA PHE A 109 2.82 -23.92 4.12
C PHE A 109 4.06 -24.20 4.96
N TYR A 110 5.25 -24.22 4.36
CA TYR A 110 6.50 -24.41 5.08
C TYR A 110 6.71 -23.34 6.16
N PHE A 111 6.50 -22.07 5.80
CA PHE A 111 6.59 -20.96 6.75
C PHE A 111 5.57 -21.10 7.88
N GLN A 112 4.31 -21.40 7.55
CA GLN A 112 3.24 -21.55 8.53
C GLN A 112 3.49 -22.74 9.47
N TYR A 113 3.98 -23.87 8.95
CA TYR A 113 4.35 -25.04 9.73
C TYR A 113 5.51 -24.75 10.69
N LYS A 114 6.58 -24.11 10.20
CA LYS A 114 7.81 -23.90 10.98
C LYS A 114 7.74 -22.72 11.95
N HIS A 115 6.97 -21.68 11.62
CA HIS A 115 6.95 -20.41 12.37
C HIS A 115 5.57 -20.06 12.94
N GLY A 116 4.51 -20.36 12.19
CA GLY A 116 3.12 -20.07 12.57
C GLY A 116 2.79 -18.57 12.62
N ILE A 117 1.55 -18.28 13.04
CA ILE A 117 1.02 -16.90 13.14
C ILE A 117 1.78 -16.08 14.20
N SER A 118 2.28 -16.75 15.24
CA SER A 118 3.10 -16.16 16.30
C SER A 118 4.56 -15.88 15.90
N TYR A 119 4.93 -16.03 14.63
CA TYR A 119 6.31 -15.79 14.16
C TYR A 119 6.91 -14.48 14.69
N ARG A 120 6.12 -13.38 14.67
CA ARG A 120 6.58 -12.07 15.15
C ARG A 120 6.79 -12.01 16.66
N GLN A 121 6.03 -12.81 17.42
CA GLN A 121 6.13 -12.91 18.87
C GLN A 121 7.37 -13.72 19.28
N LYS A 122 7.62 -14.83 18.58
CA LYS A 122 8.63 -15.86 18.92
C LYS A 122 10.10 -15.43 18.81
N GLY A 123 10.41 -14.16 18.62
CA GLY A 123 11.79 -13.76 18.85
C GLY A 123 12.73 -13.85 17.65
N ARG A 124 12.40 -14.69 16.66
CA ARG A 124 13.45 -15.25 15.79
C ARG A 124 14.11 -14.17 14.91
N PRO A 125 15.46 -14.10 14.89
CA PRO A 125 16.20 -13.25 13.98
C PRO A 125 15.76 -13.48 12.53
N ILE A 126 15.70 -12.41 11.74
CA ILE A 126 15.42 -12.55 10.30
C ILE A 126 16.50 -13.39 9.63
N SER A 127 17.76 -13.35 10.10
CA SER A 127 18.87 -14.15 9.59
C SER A 127 18.61 -15.66 9.62
N GLU A 128 17.94 -16.18 10.65
CA GLU A 128 17.64 -17.61 10.77
C GLU A 128 16.53 -18.08 9.81
N VAL A 129 15.77 -17.13 9.27
CA VAL A 129 14.55 -17.40 8.49
C VAL A 129 14.57 -16.70 7.12
N ALA A 130 15.68 -16.04 6.78
CA ALA A 130 15.82 -15.20 5.60
C ALA A 130 15.56 -15.99 4.32
N ASN A 131 16.07 -17.22 4.25
CA ASN A 131 15.96 -18.13 3.10
C ASN A 131 14.50 -18.47 2.73
N VAL A 132 13.55 -18.27 3.64
CA VAL A 132 12.12 -18.53 3.40
C VAL A 132 11.36 -17.22 3.30
N ILE A 133 11.64 -16.26 4.18
CA ILE A 133 10.93 -14.98 4.23
C ILE A 133 11.24 -14.10 3.02
N MET A 134 12.49 -14.05 2.57
CA MET A 134 12.87 -13.21 1.44
C MET A 134 12.21 -13.69 0.13
N PRO A 135 12.25 -14.99 -0.23
CA PRO A 135 11.47 -15.48 -1.37
C PRO A 135 9.97 -15.27 -1.22
N LEU A 136 9.39 -15.50 -0.03
CA LEU A 136 7.97 -15.22 0.22
C LEU A 136 7.61 -13.74 0.01
N MET A 137 8.46 -12.83 0.47
CA MET A 137 8.30 -11.39 0.30
C MET A 137 8.35 -11.01 -1.18
N ILE A 138 9.36 -11.49 -1.93
CA ILE A 138 9.50 -11.23 -3.36
C ILE A 138 8.29 -11.78 -4.14
N LEU A 139 7.91 -13.04 -3.90
CA LEU A 139 6.76 -13.68 -4.56
C LEU A 139 5.45 -12.94 -4.23
N ARG A 140 5.27 -12.50 -2.98
CA ARG A 140 4.10 -11.70 -2.58
C ARG A 140 4.01 -10.40 -3.37
N LEU A 141 5.13 -9.69 -3.55
CA LEU A 141 5.16 -8.43 -4.30
C LEU A 141 4.99 -8.66 -5.81
N TYR A 142 5.61 -9.71 -6.34
CA TYR A 142 5.43 -10.17 -7.72
C TYR A 142 3.96 -10.47 -8.01
N PHE A 143 3.30 -11.25 -7.15
CA PHE A 143 1.90 -11.61 -7.38
C PHE A 143 0.95 -10.44 -7.22
N ASN A 144 1.25 -9.43 -6.40
CA ASN A 144 0.45 -8.19 -6.43
C ASN A 144 0.50 -7.53 -7.81
N ALA A 145 1.67 -7.50 -8.44
CA ALA A 145 1.81 -6.97 -9.79
C ALA A 145 1.02 -7.82 -10.81
N VAL A 146 1.09 -9.16 -10.72
CA VAL A 146 0.23 -10.08 -11.51
C VAL A 146 -1.25 -9.77 -11.30
N GLY A 147 -1.68 -9.56 -10.05
CA GLY A 147 -3.06 -9.21 -9.71
C GLY A 147 -3.51 -7.90 -10.37
N ILE A 148 -2.68 -6.86 -10.36
CA ILE A 148 -2.96 -5.60 -11.05
C ILE A 148 -3.09 -5.82 -12.56
N SER A 149 -2.20 -6.60 -13.17
CA SER A 149 -2.27 -6.97 -14.59
C SER A 149 -3.59 -7.67 -14.93
N TYR A 150 -4.01 -8.65 -14.11
CA TYR A 150 -5.26 -9.38 -14.31
C TYR A 150 -6.48 -8.48 -14.12
N VAL A 151 -6.45 -7.53 -13.19
CA VAL A 151 -7.51 -6.55 -13.02
C VAL A 151 -7.61 -5.61 -14.23
N GLY A 152 -6.49 -5.16 -14.80
CA GLY A 152 -6.46 -4.39 -16.04
C GLY A 152 -7.07 -5.18 -17.21
N ARG A 153 -6.75 -6.47 -17.33
CA ARG A 153 -7.33 -7.39 -18.33
C ARG A 153 -8.84 -7.62 -18.12
N LEU A 154 -9.28 -7.76 -16.87
CA LEU A 154 -10.70 -7.85 -16.53
C LEU A 154 -11.47 -6.58 -16.92
N ALA A 155 -10.84 -5.40 -16.76
CA ALA A 155 -11.44 -4.13 -17.19
C ALA A 155 -11.64 -4.07 -18.71
N ARG A 156 -10.73 -4.69 -19.48
CA ARG A 156 -10.81 -4.86 -20.95
C ARG A 156 -11.68 -6.04 -21.42
N LYS A 157 -12.20 -6.85 -20.49
CA LYS A 157 -12.94 -8.09 -20.77
C LYS A 157 -12.12 -9.15 -21.54
N ASP A 158 -10.81 -9.18 -21.33
CA ASP A 158 -9.98 -10.22 -21.90
C ASP A 158 -10.43 -11.60 -21.38
N ARG A 159 -10.30 -12.64 -22.21
CA ARG A 159 -10.54 -14.03 -21.77
C ARG A 159 -9.39 -14.49 -20.88
N PHE A 160 -9.71 -15.38 -19.95
CA PHE A 160 -8.74 -15.98 -19.03
C PHE A 160 -8.66 -17.48 -19.25
N SER A 161 -7.44 -18.01 -19.25
CA SER A 161 -7.22 -19.45 -19.39
C SER A 161 -7.49 -20.18 -18.07
N ARG A 162 -7.56 -21.52 -18.14
CA ARG A 162 -7.65 -22.37 -16.93
C ARG A 162 -6.41 -22.23 -16.04
N PHE A 163 -5.23 -22.04 -16.63
CA PHE A 163 -3.97 -21.85 -15.88
C PHE A 163 -4.01 -20.57 -15.06
N GLU A 164 -4.52 -19.48 -15.63
CA GLU A 164 -4.61 -18.18 -14.96
C GLU A 164 -5.60 -18.21 -13.79
N SER A 165 -6.73 -18.90 -13.99
CA SER A 165 -7.72 -19.12 -12.93
C SER A 165 -7.12 -19.94 -11.78
N ASN A 166 -6.41 -21.03 -12.08
CA ASN A 166 -5.74 -21.83 -11.05
C ASN A 166 -4.63 -21.04 -10.34
N THR A 167 -3.87 -20.23 -11.09
CA THR A 167 -2.85 -19.33 -10.55
C THR A 167 -3.45 -18.37 -9.52
N LEU A 168 -4.57 -17.72 -9.84
CA LEU A 168 -5.27 -16.82 -8.90
C LEU A 168 -5.72 -17.52 -7.63
N PHE A 169 -6.29 -18.72 -7.75
CA PHE A 169 -6.71 -19.52 -6.60
C PHE A 169 -5.53 -19.89 -5.70
N LEU A 170 -4.43 -20.37 -6.29
CA LEU A 170 -3.21 -20.70 -5.57
C LEU A 170 -2.62 -19.46 -4.88
N ILE A 171 -2.57 -18.31 -5.55
CA ILE A 171 -2.12 -17.05 -4.92
C ILE A 171 -2.98 -16.69 -3.72
N ALA A 172 -4.32 -16.74 -3.86
CA ALA A 172 -5.24 -16.43 -2.78
C ALA A 172 -5.02 -17.35 -1.56
N LEU A 173 -4.85 -18.65 -1.82
CA LEU A 173 -4.55 -19.64 -0.78
C LEU A 173 -3.20 -19.36 -0.12
N SER A 174 -2.13 -19.16 -0.91
CA SER A 174 -0.78 -18.87 -0.39
C SER A 174 -0.74 -17.61 0.47
N LEU A 175 -1.43 -16.54 0.06
CA LEU A 175 -1.51 -15.30 0.83
C LEU A 175 -2.25 -15.49 2.14
N THR A 176 -3.30 -16.32 2.14
CA THR A 176 -4.09 -16.62 3.33
C THR A 176 -3.29 -17.48 4.32
N VAL A 177 -2.65 -18.54 3.83
CA VAL A 177 -1.83 -19.46 4.64
C VAL A 177 -0.59 -18.77 5.22
N SER A 178 0.11 -17.95 4.42
CA SER A 178 1.30 -17.20 4.88
C SER A 178 0.97 -15.88 5.58
N SER A 179 -0.30 -15.62 5.86
CA SER A 179 -0.71 -14.36 6.46
C SER A 179 -0.26 -14.28 7.91
N THR A 180 0.57 -13.29 8.22
CA THR A 180 0.92 -12.87 9.58
C THR A 180 0.44 -11.45 9.84
N SER A 181 -0.47 -10.91 9.04
CA SER A 181 -0.92 -9.53 9.20
C SER A 181 -2.28 -9.31 8.56
N ALA A 182 -3.03 -8.34 9.09
CA ALA A 182 -4.28 -7.86 8.51
C ALA A 182 -4.18 -7.67 6.98
N TYR A 183 -3.10 -7.04 6.56
CA TYR A 183 -2.81 -6.72 5.18
C TYR A 183 -2.66 -7.95 4.27
N GLY A 184 -2.07 -9.03 4.78
CA GLY A 184 -1.96 -10.32 4.07
C GLY A 184 -3.33 -10.96 3.83
N VAL A 185 -4.21 -10.93 4.84
CA VAL A 185 -5.58 -11.46 4.74
C VAL A 185 -6.40 -10.68 3.72
N VAL A 186 -6.37 -9.35 3.81
CA VAL A 186 -7.09 -8.48 2.87
C VAL A 186 -6.65 -8.76 1.44
N ARG A 187 -5.34 -8.91 1.19
CA ARG A 187 -4.83 -9.30 -0.13
C ARG A 187 -5.32 -10.69 -0.56
N GLY A 188 -5.23 -11.70 0.30
CA GLY A 188 -5.72 -13.05 -0.01
C GLY A 188 -7.20 -13.05 -0.42
N LEU A 189 -8.03 -12.32 0.32
CA LEU A 189 -9.45 -12.12 -0.01
C LEU A 189 -9.62 -11.44 -1.36
N ILE A 190 -8.90 -10.34 -1.63
CA ILE A 190 -8.95 -9.66 -2.95
C ILE A 190 -8.65 -10.63 -4.09
N PHE A 191 -7.59 -11.43 -3.98
CA PHE A 191 -7.24 -12.43 -5.01
C PHE A 191 -8.32 -13.50 -5.17
N PHE A 192 -8.92 -13.96 -4.07
CA PHE A 192 -10.03 -14.89 -4.12
C PHE A 192 -11.23 -14.31 -4.88
N PHE A 193 -11.54 -13.02 -4.73
CA PHE A 193 -12.62 -12.40 -5.50
C PHE A 193 -12.29 -12.19 -6.97
N ILE A 194 -11.03 -11.88 -7.29
CA ILE A 194 -10.59 -11.83 -8.69
C ILE A 194 -10.75 -13.21 -9.32
N PHE A 195 -10.39 -14.28 -8.60
CA PHE A 195 -10.62 -15.67 -9.03
C PHE A 195 -12.09 -15.97 -9.32
N LEU A 196 -13.00 -15.64 -8.39
CA LEU A 196 -14.44 -15.86 -8.58
C LEU A 196 -15.00 -15.10 -9.79
N GLU A 197 -14.55 -13.85 -10.01
CA GLU A 197 -14.95 -13.05 -11.19
C GLU A 197 -14.45 -13.69 -12.48
N VAL A 198 -13.22 -14.20 -12.51
CA VAL A 198 -12.63 -14.92 -13.66
C VAL A 198 -13.40 -16.20 -13.97
N LYS A 199 -13.87 -16.93 -12.96
CA LYS A 199 -14.72 -18.13 -13.13
C LYS A 199 -16.16 -17.81 -13.56
N GLY A 200 -16.55 -16.53 -13.60
CA GLY A 200 -17.91 -16.14 -13.95
C GLY A 200 -18.96 -16.41 -12.86
N LEU A 201 -18.53 -16.77 -11.64
CA LEU A 201 -19.39 -17.07 -10.48
C LEU A 201 -19.96 -15.79 -9.83
N ARG A 202 -20.45 -14.86 -10.64
CA ARG A 202 -20.80 -13.48 -10.23
C ARG A 202 -21.92 -13.43 -9.18
N GLY A 203 -21.77 -12.49 -8.25
CA GLY A 203 -22.89 -11.98 -7.45
C GLY A 203 -22.52 -11.13 -6.24
N PHE A 204 -21.29 -11.23 -5.73
CA PHE A 204 -21.00 -10.71 -4.38
C PHE A 204 -20.49 -9.27 -4.28
N LEU A 205 -19.72 -8.77 -5.26
CA LEU A 205 -18.94 -7.52 -5.06
C LEU A 205 -18.94 -6.54 -6.22
N PHE A 206 -19.70 -6.83 -7.27
CA PHE A 206 -19.73 -5.99 -8.46
C PHE A 206 -21.15 -5.58 -8.75
N CYS A 207 -21.56 -4.51 -8.07
CA CYS A 207 -22.69 -3.67 -8.44
C CYS A 207 -22.48 -3.17 -9.88
N ARG A 208 -22.92 -3.97 -10.86
CA ARG A 208 -22.72 -3.70 -12.29
C ARG A 208 -23.87 -2.93 -12.92
N SER A 209 -24.71 -2.29 -12.11
CA SER A 209 -25.90 -1.58 -12.57
C SER A 209 -26.14 -0.35 -11.69
N ASN A 210 -26.57 0.75 -12.31
CA ASN A 210 -27.12 1.92 -11.61
C ASN A 210 -28.39 1.57 -10.79
N LYS A 211 -28.92 0.35 -10.93
CA LYS A 211 -29.89 -0.28 -10.05
C LYS A 211 -29.21 -1.42 -9.29
N VAL A 212 -28.53 -1.10 -8.20
CA VAL A 212 -28.08 -2.14 -7.27
C VAL A 212 -29.31 -2.56 -6.48
N SER A 213 -29.68 -3.84 -6.54
CA SER A 213 -30.71 -4.35 -5.64
C SER A 213 -30.23 -4.22 -4.19
N LEU A 214 -31.13 -3.94 -3.25
CA LEU A 214 -30.83 -3.84 -1.82
C LEU A 214 -29.99 -5.04 -1.33
N ILE A 215 -30.27 -6.23 -1.85
CA ILE A 215 -29.55 -7.48 -1.58
C ILE A 215 -28.08 -7.40 -2.01
N GLY A 216 -27.77 -6.80 -3.16
CA GLY A 216 -26.40 -6.60 -3.62
C GLY A 216 -25.61 -5.62 -2.76
N GLN A 217 -26.28 -4.57 -2.26
CA GLN A 217 -25.69 -3.63 -1.30
C GLN A 217 -25.42 -4.31 0.04
N LEU A 218 -26.40 -5.04 0.58
CA LEU A 218 -26.27 -5.77 1.84
C LEU A 218 -25.12 -6.79 1.79
N LYS A 219 -25.01 -7.57 0.72
CA LYS A 219 -23.89 -8.50 0.51
C LYS A 219 -22.54 -7.79 0.49
N SER A 220 -22.46 -6.62 -0.14
CA SER A 220 -21.24 -5.82 -0.18
C SER A 220 -20.87 -5.27 1.20
N VAL A 221 -21.85 -4.81 1.99
CA VAL A 221 -21.64 -4.34 3.36
C VAL A 221 -21.20 -5.47 4.28
N ILE A 222 -21.89 -6.62 4.25
CA ILE A 222 -21.52 -7.81 5.03
C ILE A 222 -20.10 -8.24 4.68
N PHE A 223 -19.76 -8.23 3.39
CA PHE A 223 -18.42 -8.54 2.94
C PHE A 223 -17.37 -7.56 3.49
N LEU A 224 -17.59 -6.26 3.37
CA LEU A 224 -16.67 -5.25 3.88
C LEU A 224 -16.52 -5.35 5.40
N PHE A 225 -17.61 -5.66 6.10
CA PHE A 225 -17.60 -5.91 7.53
C PHE A 225 -16.76 -7.15 7.86
N ALA A 226 -16.96 -8.28 7.17
CA ALA A 226 -16.17 -9.49 7.37
C ALA A 226 -14.68 -9.26 7.08
N VAL A 227 -14.33 -8.56 6.00
CA VAL A 227 -12.94 -8.15 5.71
C VAL A 227 -12.37 -7.29 6.82
N GLY A 228 -13.14 -6.32 7.31
CA GLY A 228 -12.75 -5.42 8.40
C GLY A 228 -12.48 -6.18 9.69
N VAL A 229 -13.40 -7.05 10.10
CA VAL A 229 -13.28 -7.87 11.31
C VAL A 229 -12.13 -8.87 11.20
N SER A 230 -12.02 -9.62 10.08
CA SER A 230 -10.91 -10.55 9.86
C SER A 230 -9.56 -9.83 9.82
N GLY A 231 -9.50 -8.67 9.18
CA GLY A 231 -8.31 -7.82 9.16
C GLY A 231 -7.92 -7.38 10.56
N PHE A 232 -8.87 -6.88 11.34
CA PHE A 232 -8.66 -6.44 12.71
C PHE A 232 -8.19 -7.59 13.62
N LEU A 233 -8.92 -8.71 13.63
CA LEU A 233 -8.59 -9.90 14.42
C LEU A 233 -7.20 -10.41 14.08
N MET A 234 -6.85 -10.50 12.79
CA MET A 234 -5.52 -10.94 12.40
C MET A 234 -4.43 -9.93 12.78
N GLY A 235 -4.76 -8.63 12.77
CA GLY A 235 -3.88 -7.57 13.26
C GLY A 235 -3.57 -7.71 14.75
N LEU A 236 -4.59 -8.02 15.57
CA LEU A 236 -4.41 -8.30 17.00
C LEU A 236 -3.69 -9.63 17.22
N ALA A 237 -4.09 -10.69 16.52
CA ALA A 237 -3.51 -12.03 16.65
C ALA A 237 -2.01 -12.04 16.35
N ASN A 238 -1.58 -11.28 15.34
CA ASN A 238 -0.16 -11.10 15.03
C ASN A 238 0.64 -10.43 16.15
N LYS A 239 0.00 -9.63 17.02
CA LYS A 239 0.67 -8.97 18.14
C LYS A 239 0.56 -9.75 19.45
N TRP A 240 -0.65 -10.18 19.78
CA TRP A 240 -0.99 -10.71 21.11
C TRP A 240 -1.24 -12.22 21.12
N GLY A 241 -1.32 -12.85 19.95
CA GLY A 241 -1.66 -14.26 19.80
C GLY A 241 -3.15 -14.40 19.53
N ILE A 242 -3.55 -15.53 18.93
CA ILE A 242 -4.95 -15.75 18.51
C ILE A 242 -5.89 -15.78 19.72
N GLU A 243 -5.49 -16.48 20.79
CA GLU A 243 -6.28 -16.62 22.03
C GLU A 243 -6.58 -15.24 22.64
N ARG A 244 -5.54 -14.48 22.98
CA ARG A 244 -5.69 -13.12 23.52
C ARG A 244 -6.40 -12.17 22.57
N ALA A 245 -6.24 -12.34 21.25
CA ALA A 245 -6.94 -11.52 20.28
C ALA A 245 -8.45 -11.81 20.26
N ILE A 246 -8.86 -13.06 20.41
CA ILE A 246 -10.27 -13.45 20.51
C ILE A 246 -10.85 -12.94 21.83
N GLU A 247 -10.20 -13.22 22.96
CA GLU A 247 -10.60 -12.73 24.29
C GLU A 247 -10.76 -11.21 24.28
N SER A 248 -9.74 -10.49 23.82
CA SER A 248 -9.81 -9.03 23.70
C SER A 248 -10.95 -8.58 22.79
N THR A 249 -11.23 -9.27 21.69
CA THR A 249 -12.28 -8.81 20.76
C THR A 249 -13.69 -9.08 21.30
N LEU A 250 -13.88 -10.12 22.12
CA LEU A 250 -15.15 -10.43 22.77
C LEU A 250 -15.41 -9.53 23.99
N ASP A 251 -14.36 -9.19 24.75
CA ASP A 251 -14.47 -8.44 26.01
C ASP A 251 -14.29 -6.91 25.83
N LEU A 252 -13.78 -6.44 24.68
CA LEU A 252 -13.62 -5.01 24.45
C LEU A 252 -14.95 -4.34 24.11
N PRO A 253 -15.36 -3.28 24.83
CA PRO A 253 -16.45 -2.42 24.38
C PRO A 253 -16.20 -1.96 22.95
N PHE A 254 -17.24 -1.91 22.12
CA PHE A 254 -17.15 -1.52 20.70
C PHE A 254 -16.38 -0.20 20.47
N LYS A 255 -16.46 0.74 21.44
CA LYS A 255 -15.64 1.98 21.43
C LYS A 255 -14.15 1.67 21.39
N LYS A 256 -13.63 0.76 22.23
CA LYS A 256 -12.20 0.38 22.23
C LYS A 256 -11.81 -0.39 20.98
N PHE A 257 -12.72 -1.18 20.40
CA PHE A 257 -12.51 -1.87 19.12
C PHE A 257 -12.22 -0.88 17.98
N LEU A 258 -12.99 0.21 17.87
CA LEU A 258 -12.79 1.24 16.84
C LEU A 258 -11.56 2.12 17.10
N VAL A 259 -11.19 2.32 18.37
CA VAL A 259 -10.05 3.16 18.75
C VAL A 259 -8.72 2.59 18.26
N ILE A 260 -8.51 1.26 18.27
CA ILE A 260 -7.24 0.66 17.85
C ILE A 260 -6.89 0.91 16.36
N PRO A 261 -7.79 0.65 15.38
CA PRO A 261 -7.49 0.91 13.97
C PRO A 261 -7.36 2.40 13.68
N LEU A 262 -8.15 3.27 14.33
CA LEU A 262 -7.99 4.71 14.22
C LEU A 262 -6.59 5.17 14.65
N ARG A 263 -5.99 4.49 15.65
CA ARG A 263 -4.65 4.82 16.17
C ARG A 263 -3.59 4.54 15.14
N ARG A 264 -3.80 3.44 14.44
CA ARG A 264 -2.91 2.99 13.38
C ARG A 264 -3.02 3.88 12.15
N LEU A 265 -4.21 4.38 11.84
CA LEU A 265 -4.41 5.35 10.76
C LEU A 265 -3.81 6.72 11.11
N SER A 266 -3.87 7.13 12.38
CA SER A 266 -3.37 8.45 12.81
C SER A 266 -1.83 8.57 12.80
N TYR A 267 -1.09 7.47 12.78
CA TYR A 267 0.38 7.51 12.70
C TYR A 267 0.91 8.31 11.52
N HIS A 268 0.24 8.28 10.36
CA HIS A 268 0.69 9.04 9.19
C HIS A 268 0.49 10.55 9.40
N TYR A 269 -0.65 10.94 9.99
CA TYR A 269 -0.95 12.32 10.35
C TYR A 269 0.06 12.85 11.38
N TYR A 270 0.20 12.16 12.52
CA TYR A 270 1.10 12.59 13.59
C TYR A 270 2.57 12.56 13.18
N SER A 271 2.97 11.58 12.36
CA SER A 271 4.31 11.56 11.78
C SER A 271 4.59 12.82 10.95
N PHE A 272 3.66 13.20 10.07
CA PHE A 272 3.82 14.40 9.27
C PHE A 272 3.85 15.66 10.13
N ALA A 273 2.89 15.78 11.04
CA ALA A 273 2.75 16.92 11.93
C ALA A 273 4.01 17.11 12.80
N HIS A 274 4.48 16.06 13.47
CA HIS A 274 5.70 16.08 14.27
C HIS A 274 6.95 16.37 13.41
N SER A 275 7.02 15.83 12.20
CA SER A 275 8.16 16.05 11.32
C SER A 275 8.23 17.49 10.80
N VAL A 276 7.09 18.11 10.48
CA VAL A 276 7.03 19.52 10.06
C VAL A 276 7.45 20.44 11.19
N GLU A 277 7.02 20.16 12.41
CA GLU A 277 7.31 21.00 13.57
C GLU A 277 8.76 20.86 14.06
N ASN A 278 9.28 19.64 14.11
CA ASN A 278 10.55 19.37 14.79
C ASN A 278 11.71 18.99 13.86
N ASN A 279 11.42 18.50 12.64
CA ASN A 279 12.44 17.86 11.78
C ASN A 279 12.52 18.41 10.35
N LEU A 280 11.74 19.44 9.99
CA LEU A 280 11.64 19.93 8.61
C LEU A 280 12.98 20.38 8.04
N LEU A 281 13.78 21.06 8.86
CA LEU A 281 15.11 21.58 8.53
C LEU A 281 16.24 20.79 9.20
N ASN A 282 15.92 19.69 9.89
CA ASN A 282 16.90 18.90 10.62
C ASN A 282 17.64 17.95 9.66
N LEU A 283 18.82 18.36 9.21
CA LEU A 283 19.66 17.55 8.31
C LEU A 283 20.15 16.26 8.96
N ASP A 284 20.42 16.24 10.26
CA ASP A 284 20.86 15.03 10.96
C ASP A 284 19.77 13.96 10.95
N PHE A 285 18.53 14.36 11.24
CA PHE A 285 17.37 13.47 11.13
C PHE A 285 17.18 12.92 9.70
N GLN A 286 17.34 13.78 8.70
CA GLN A 286 17.24 13.40 7.28
C GLN A 286 18.34 12.40 6.89
N ASN A 287 19.58 12.66 7.31
CA ASN A 287 20.72 11.77 7.06
C ASN A 287 20.54 10.41 7.75
N LEU A 288 20.05 10.37 8.99
CA LEU A 288 19.70 9.13 9.69
C LEU A 288 18.68 8.28 8.91
N GLY A 289 17.71 8.92 8.24
CA GLY A 289 16.77 8.24 7.36
C GLY A 289 17.44 7.56 6.16
N LEU A 290 18.41 8.24 5.55
CA LEU A 290 19.20 7.72 4.43
C LEU A 290 20.12 6.58 4.89
N ASP A 291 20.90 6.81 5.94
CA ASP A 291 21.86 5.87 6.50
C ASP A 291 21.17 4.57 6.93
N SER A 292 20.04 4.67 7.64
CA SER A 292 19.28 3.47 8.06
C SER A 292 18.79 2.62 6.88
N SER A 293 18.53 3.23 5.72
CA SER A 293 18.08 2.52 4.52
C SER A 293 19.24 1.84 3.79
N LEU A 294 20.42 2.47 3.78
CA LEU A 294 21.67 1.90 3.26
C LEU A 294 22.18 0.77 4.15
N ASP A 295 22.17 0.95 5.47
CA ASP A 295 22.50 -0.08 6.45
C ASP A 295 21.57 -1.30 6.31
N MET A 296 20.29 -1.06 6.06
CA MET A 296 19.35 -2.14 5.79
C MET A 296 19.67 -2.88 4.47
N LEU A 297 20.08 -2.17 3.42
CA LEU A 297 20.50 -2.78 2.16
C LEU A 297 21.73 -3.65 2.39
N TRP A 298 22.74 -3.11 3.06
CA TRP A 298 23.96 -3.81 3.41
C TRP A 298 23.66 -5.06 4.25
N SER A 299 22.88 -4.92 5.32
CA SER A 299 22.48 -6.02 6.20
C SER A 299 21.74 -7.12 5.43
N ARG A 300 20.82 -6.78 4.52
CA ARG A 300 20.11 -7.76 3.68
C ARG A 300 21.04 -8.47 2.70
N ALA A 301 21.97 -7.75 2.07
CA ALA A 301 22.98 -8.34 1.20
C ALA A 301 23.84 -9.34 1.97
N MET A 302 24.33 -8.94 3.15
CA MET A 302 25.16 -9.79 4.01
C MET A 302 24.40 -11.03 4.50
N PHE A 303 23.11 -10.92 4.81
CA PHE A 303 22.28 -12.10 5.13
C PHE A 303 22.12 -13.06 3.95
N LEU A 304 22.02 -12.57 2.70
CA LEU A 304 22.00 -13.44 1.53
C LEU A 304 23.29 -14.25 1.38
N PHE A 305 24.43 -13.68 1.75
CA PHE A 305 25.73 -14.35 1.74
C PHE A 305 26.04 -15.12 3.04
N GLY A 306 25.06 -15.28 3.93
CA GLY A 306 25.19 -16.08 5.16
C GLY A 306 25.99 -15.42 6.29
N ALA A 307 26.31 -14.13 6.18
CA ALA A 307 27.03 -13.40 7.23
C ALA A 307 26.11 -13.12 8.44
N LYS A 308 26.66 -13.27 9.64
CA LYS A 308 25.99 -12.95 10.90
C LYS A 308 26.23 -11.48 11.25
N ILE A 309 25.30 -10.60 10.89
CA ILE A 309 25.33 -9.18 11.26
C ILE A 309 24.21 -8.87 12.24
N SER A 310 24.49 -8.09 13.27
CA SER A 310 23.47 -7.54 14.18
C SER A 310 22.67 -6.46 13.47
N LYS A 311 21.36 -6.41 13.70
CA LYS A 311 20.56 -5.29 13.21
C LYS A 311 20.86 -4.07 14.08
N GLY A 312 21.12 -2.93 13.44
CA GLY A 312 21.15 -1.64 14.14
C GLY A 312 19.81 -1.33 14.82
N GLU A 313 19.85 -0.46 15.83
CA GLU A 313 18.66 -0.03 16.57
C GLU A 313 17.63 0.69 15.67
N VAL A 314 18.15 1.48 14.71
CA VAL A 314 17.39 2.14 13.65
C VAL A 314 17.74 1.50 12.31
N TRP A 315 16.98 0.47 11.94
CA TRP A 315 17.22 -0.31 10.72
C TRP A 315 16.24 0.00 9.59
N SER A 316 15.35 0.98 9.77
CA SER A 316 14.43 1.44 8.73
C SER A 316 13.81 2.80 9.07
N PRO A 317 13.35 3.57 8.06
CA PRO A 317 12.55 4.79 8.30
C PRO A 317 11.28 4.52 9.13
N SER A 318 10.68 3.34 8.98
CA SER A 318 9.51 2.95 9.80
C SER A 318 9.85 2.78 11.29
N ARG A 319 11.09 2.38 11.62
CA ARG A 319 11.58 2.27 12.99
C ARG A 319 11.92 3.65 13.54
N LEU A 320 12.66 4.45 12.75
CA LEU A 320 12.99 5.83 13.09
C LEU A 320 11.73 6.64 13.39
N ASN A 321 10.71 6.51 12.55
CA ASN A 321 9.43 7.17 12.75
C ASN A 321 8.78 6.83 14.11
N ILE A 322 8.69 5.54 14.49
CA ILE A 322 8.11 5.20 15.80
C ILE A 322 8.93 5.75 16.96
N ILE A 323 10.26 5.69 16.87
CA ILE A 323 11.12 6.22 17.94
C ILE A 323 10.87 7.72 18.10
N THR A 324 10.73 8.47 17.01
CA THR A 324 10.50 9.91 17.09
C THR A 324 9.08 10.28 17.56
N ILE A 325 8.04 9.60 17.08
CA ILE A 325 6.67 9.98 17.44
C ILE A 325 6.16 9.37 18.76
N LEU A 326 6.72 8.24 19.20
CA LEU A 326 6.26 7.46 20.37
C LEU A 326 7.33 7.18 21.42
N ASN A 327 8.60 7.58 21.22
CA ASN A 327 9.73 7.27 22.13
C ASN A 327 9.80 5.79 22.51
N ASP A 328 9.35 4.92 21.59
CA ASP A 328 9.20 3.50 21.82
C ASP A 328 10.46 2.77 21.35
N TYR A 329 11.36 2.54 22.33
CA TYR A 329 12.60 1.79 22.13
C TYR A 329 12.39 0.26 22.08
N GLY A 330 11.14 -0.23 22.03
CA GLY A 330 10.84 -1.65 21.87
C GLY A 330 11.45 -2.23 20.58
N PRO A 331 12.21 -3.34 20.62
CA PRO A 331 13.09 -3.79 19.53
C PRO A 331 12.38 -4.25 18.23
N ARG A 332 11.05 -4.21 18.16
CA ARG A 332 10.23 -4.71 17.04
C ARG A 332 9.09 -3.82 16.60
N THR A 333 9.02 -2.59 17.10
CA THR A 333 7.95 -1.68 16.71
C THR A 333 8.42 -0.80 15.56
N GLY A 334 7.61 -0.79 14.49
CA GLY A 334 7.75 0.13 13.36
C GLY A 334 6.37 0.54 12.84
N ALA A 335 6.28 1.76 12.35
CA ALA A 335 5.12 2.30 11.65
C ALA A 335 5.64 3.16 10.51
N SER A 336 5.06 2.95 9.32
CA SER A 336 5.39 3.81 8.20
C SER A 336 5.11 5.28 8.55
N PRO A 337 6.00 6.21 8.13
CA PRO A 337 5.75 7.65 8.24
C PRO A 337 4.57 8.12 7.36
N GLY A 338 4.17 7.33 6.37
CA GLY A 338 3.15 7.68 5.40
C GLY A 338 3.70 8.59 4.29
N MET A 339 2.88 8.80 3.26
CA MET A 339 3.28 9.46 2.02
C MET A 339 3.82 10.88 2.21
N LEU A 340 3.21 11.71 3.05
CA LEU A 340 3.65 13.10 3.23
C LEU A 340 4.92 13.19 4.07
N SER A 341 4.92 12.53 5.23
CA SER A 341 6.06 12.57 6.15
C SER A 341 7.31 11.95 5.55
N SER A 342 7.15 10.97 4.64
CA SER A 342 8.26 10.39 3.88
C SER A 342 9.12 11.44 3.16
N ALA A 343 8.57 12.57 2.72
CA ALA A 343 9.38 13.64 2.12
C ALA A 343 10.47 14.16 3.08
N ASN A 344 10.18 14.21 4.39
CA ASN A 344 11.07 14.73 5.42
C ASN A 344 12.21 13.77 5.80
N PHE A 345 12.20 12.53 5.30
CA PHE A 345 13.34 11.64 5.49
C PHE A 345 14.42 11.89 4.44
N PHE A 346 14.08 12.50 3.31
CA PHE A 346 15.04 12.83 2.26
C PHE A 346 15.68 14.20 2.51
N PRO A 347 17.01 14.35 2.34
CA PRO A 347 17.70 15.58 2.70
C PRO A 347 17.32 16.76 1.79
N LEU A 348 17.55 17.98 2.30
CA LEU A 348 17.43 19.27 1.61
C LEU A 348 15.98 19.76 1.38
N PHE A 349 15.36 20.30 2.42
CA PHE A 349 14.12 21.08 2.26
C PHE A 349 14.37 22.40 1.52
N PRO A 350 13.51 22.81 0.55
CA PRO A 350 12.27 22.18 0.08
C PRO A 350 12.44 21.25 -1.14
N ILE A 351 13.67 21.00 -1.60
CA ILE A 351 13.97 20.22 -2.81
C ILE A 351 13.45 18.79 -2.66
N ASN A 352 13.61 18.18 -1.49
CA ASN A 352 13.06 16.87 -1.14
C ASN A 352 11.55 16.74 -1.43
N TYR A 353 10.74 17.74 -1.09
CA TYR A 353 9.30 17.75 -1.37
C TYR A 353 9.01 17.79 -2.86
N ILE A 354 9.72 18.61 -3.62
CA ILE A 354 9.54 18.70 -5.07
C ILE A 354 9.86 17.36 -5.73
N LEU A 355 11.03 16.79 -5.41
CA LEU A 355 11.45 15.48 -5.94
C LEU A 355 10.46 14.39 -5.57
N TRP A 356 9.97 14.40 -4.33
CA TRP A 356 9.01 13.43 -3.85
C TRP A 356 7.65 13.55 -4.55
N ILE A 357 7.15 14.77 -4.75
CA ILE A 357 5.91 15.01 -5.50
C ILE A 357 6.04 14.56 -6.96
N VAL A 358 7.18 14.82 -7.60
CA VAL A 358 7.47 14.32 -8.95
C VAL A 358 7.44 12.79 -8.97
N PHE A 359 8.10 12.14 -8.01
CA PHE A 359 8.09 10.69 -7.87
C PHE A 359 6.68 10.12 -7.69
N LEU A 360 5.89 10.67 -6.76
CA LEU A 360 4.50 10.25 -6.55
C LEU A 360 3.67 10.41 -7.82
N SER A 361 3.85 11.51 -8.54
CA SER A 361 3.16 11.77 -9.80
C SER A 361 3.47 10.68 -10.83
N ILE A 362 4.74 10.27 -10.96
CA ILE A 362 5.16 9.17 -11.83
C ILE A 362 4.51 7.83 -11.41
N VAL A 363 4.56 7.49 -10.12
CA VAL A 363 3.98 6.24 -9.59
C VAL A 363 2.48 6.17 -9.86
N PHE A 364 1.73 7.21 -9.49
CA PHE A 364 0.29 7.26 -9.71
C PHE A 364 -0.08 7.32 -11.20
N HIS A 365 0.74 7.96 -12.03
CA HIS A 365 0.59 7.93 -13.48
C HIS A 365 0.75 6.50 -14.02
N PHE A 366 1.83 5.79 -13.66
CA PHE A 366 2.05 4.40 -14.09
C PHE A 366 0.91 3.48 -13.66
N LEU A 367 0.47 3.55 -12.40
CA LEU A 367 -0.69 2.78 -11.92
C LEU A 367 -1.97 3.09 -12.72
N SER A 368 -2.19 4.36 -13.07
CA SER A 368 -3.34 4.76 -13.90
C SER A 368 -3.26 4.18 -15.32
N THR A 369 -2.06 4.11 -15.93
CA THR A 369 -1.90 3.54 -17.28
C THR A 369 -2.09 2.02 -17.32
N VAL A 370 -1.72 1.30 -16.26
CA VAL A 370 -1.88 -0.17 -16.20
C VAL A 370 -3.37 -0.56 -16.18
N VAL A 371 -4.21 0.29 -15.59
CA VAL A 371 -5.65 0.02 -15.37
C VAL A 371 -6.55 0.84 -16.30
N SER A 372 -5.98 1.67 -17.19
CA SER A 372 -6.77 2.42 -18.17
C SER A 372 -7.43 1.46 -19.17
N GLY A 373 -8.77 1.54 -19.29
CA GLY A 373 -9.57 0.77 -20.23
C GLY A 373 -10.98 1.34 -20.38
N GLU A 374 -11.82 0.71 -21.21
CA GLU A 374 -13.17 1.19 -21.58
C GLU A 374 -14.15 1.33 -20.39
N ARG A 375 -13.82 0.78 -19.21
CA ARG A 375 -14.70 0.79 -18.04
C ARG A 375 -14.03 1.43 -16.84
N LYS A 376 -14.85 2.15 -16.07
CA LYS A 376 -14.45 2.69 -14.76
C LYS A 376 -13.90 1.54 -13.90
N PRO A 377 -12.71 1.68 -13.29
CA PRO A 377 -12.17 0.68 -12.37
C PRO A 377 -13.18 0.41 -11.24
N LYS A 378 -13.30 -0.87 -10.88
CA LYS A 378 -14.21 -1.33 -9.82
C LYS A 378 -13.58 -1.05 -8.45
N PHE A 379 -14.38 -1.06 -7.39
CA PHE A 379 -13.89 -0.80 -6.02
C PHE A 379 -12.71 -1.70 -5.59
N LEU A 380 -12.78 -3.00 -5.89
CA LEU A 380 -11.71 -3.96 -5.61
C LEU A 380 -10.39 -3.60 -6.32
N THR A 381 -10.50 -3.06 -7.53
CA THR A 381 -9.36 -2.53 -8.29
C THR A 381 -8.71 -1.36 -7.57
N PHE A 382 -9.53 -0.44 -7.05
CA PHE A 382 -9.02 0.69 -6.25
C PHE A 382 -8.33 0.24 -4.98
N ILE A 383 -8.89 -0.73 -4.25
CA ILE A 383 -8.22 -1.27 -3.07
C ILE A 383 -6.88 -1.88 -3.46
N LEU A 384 -6.83 -2.77 -4.46
CA LEU A 384 -5.58 -3.42 -4.85
C LEU A 384 -4.51 -2.40 -5.27
N LEU A 385 -4.91 -1.37 -6.04
CA LEU A 385 -4.03 -0.28 -6.43
C LEU A 385 -3.57 0.56 -5.24
N LEU A 386 -4.46 0.86 -4.29
CA LEU A 386 -4.12 1.59 -3.08
C LEU A 386 -3.13 0.80 -2.22
N LEU A 387 -3.37 -0.50 -2.01
CA LEU A 387 -2.46 -1.36 -1.27
C LEU A 387 -1.09 -1.41 -1.95
N TYR A 388 -1.04 -1.52 -3.28
CA TYR A 388 0.22 -1.55 -4.02
C TYR A 388 0.94 -0.20 -4.02
N ALA A 389 0.22 0.90 -4.22
CA ALA A 389 0.75 2.25 -4.10
C ALA A 389 1.34 2.46 -2.71
N GLN A 390 0.59 2.08 -1.67
CA GLN A 390 1.02 2.15 -0.27
C GLN A 390 2.39 1.50 -0.07
N SER A 391 2.65 0.31 -0.63
CA SER A 391 3.98 -0.32 -0.48
C SER A 391 5.15 0.46 -1.10
N ILE A 392 4.89 1.44 -1.96
CA ILE A 392 5.90 2.31 -2.59
C ILE A 392 5.93 3.69 -1.91
N VAL A 393 4.77 4.28 -1.63
CA VAL A 393 4.66 5.68 -1.20
C VAL A 393 4.79 5.87 0.31
N ASP A 394 4.63 4.82 1.11
CA ASP A 394 4.68 4.90 2.58
C ASP A 394 6.10 5.09 3.15
N SER A 395 7.14 4.92 2.34
CA SER A 395 8.52 5.07 2.77
C SER A 395 9.39 5.47 1.58
N SER A 396 9.63 6.78 1.43
CA SER A 396 10.36 7.37 0.31
C SER A 396 11.76 6.80 0.17
N ILE A 397 12.57 6.79 1.22
CA ILE A 397 13.97 6.35 1.07
C ILE A 397 14.07 4.85 0.81
N GLU A 398 13.09 4.06 1.24
CA GLU A 398 13.13 2.62 1.01
C GLU A 398 13.13 2.24 -0.47
N PHE A 399 12.62 3.06 -1.40
CA PHE A 399 12.69 2.71 -2.83
C PHE A 399 14.13 2.69 -3.36
N LEU A 400 15.07 3.40 -2.73
CA LEU A 400 16.50 3.37 -3.08
C LEU A 400 17.15 2.02 -2.74
N ASN A 401 16.55 1.28 -1.82
CA ASN A 401 16.96 -0.08 -1.49
C ASN A 401 16.19 -1.08 -2.38
N PRO A 402 16.80 -1.64 -3.44
CA PRO A 402 16.11 -2.55 -4.37
C PRO A 402 15.70 -3.87 -3.72
N MET A 403 16.20 -4.18 -2.52
CA MET A 403 15.81 -5.34 -1.73
C MET A 403 14.68 -5.04 -0.75
N SER A 404 14.22 -3.78 -0.63
CA SER A 404 13.11 -3.37 0.21
C SER A 404 11.75 -3.70 -0.40
N ASN A 405 10.68 -3.56 0.39
CA ASN A 405 9.33 -3.73 -0.14
C ASN A 405 9.01 -2.66 -1.21
N ALA A 406 9.42 -1.41 -0.97
CA ALA A 406 9.20 -0.30 -1.87
C ALA A 406 10.00 -0.46 -3.16
N GLY A 407 11.28 -0.82 -3.07
CA GLY A 407 12.17 -1.04 -4.22
C GLY A 407 11.69 -2.18 -5.12
N ILE A 408 11.36 -3.34 -4.54
CA ILE A 408 10.84 -4.49 -5.30
C ILE A 408 9.47 -4.14 -5.93
N SER A 409 8.59 -3.45 -5.21
CA SER A 409 7.29 -3.03 -5.76
C SER A 409 7.47 -2.04 -6.90
N LEU A 410 8.39 -1.08 -6.79
CA LEU A 410 8.70 -0.13 -7.86
C LEU A 410 9.26 -0.84 -9.10
N LEU A 411 10.17 -1.80 -8.91
CA LEU A 411 10.71 -2.62 -10.01
C LEU A 411 9.59 -3.38 -10.74
N PHE A 412 8.68 -4.02 -10.00
CA PHE A 412 7.54 -4.71 -10.63
C PHE A 412 6.55 -3.74 -11.28
N LEU A 413 6.39 -2.52 -10.77
CA LEU A 413 5.56 -1.49 -11.41
C LEU A 413 6.15 -1.07 -12.75
N LEU A 414 7.47 -0.91 -12.82
CA LEU A 414 8.18 -0.63 -14.07
C LEU A 414 7.99 -1.76 -15.08
N PHE A 415 8.18 -3.02 -14.66
CA PHE A 415 7.91 -4.16 -15.54
C PHE A 415 6.44 -4.23 -15.99
N LEU A 416 5.49 -3.89 -15.12
CA LEU A 416 4.07 -3.84 -15.48
C LEU A 416 3.83 -2.79 -16.56
N ARG A 417 4.41 -1.60 -16.40
CA ARG A 417 4.30 -0.51 -17.38
C ARG A 417 4.83 -0.91 -18.75
N LEU A 418 5.92 -1.69 -18.80
CA LEU A 418 6.51 -2.24 -20.03
C LEU A 418 5.68 -3.40 -20.63
N SER A 419 4.90 -4.10 -19.81
CA SER A 419 4.03 -5.21 -20.23
C SER A 419 2.70 -4.74 -20.82
N VAL A 420 2.21 -3.56 -20.40
CA VAL A 420 0.90 -3.04 -20.81
C VAL A 420 0.98 -2.41 -22.19
N ARG A 421 0.18 -2.93 -23.13
CA ARG A 421 -0.05 -2.25 -24.42
C ARG A 421 -0.64 -0.86 -24.12
N PRO A 422 -0.03 0.24 -24.57
CA PRO A 422 -0.65 1.55 -24.44
C PRO A 422 -2.03 1.47 -25.09
N TYR A 423 -3.06 1.91 -24.34
CA TYR A 423 -4.38 2.06 -24.92
C TYR A 423 -4.25 3.10 -26.02
N LYS A 424 -4.32 2.67 -27.29
CA LYS A 424 -4.46 3.61 -28.40
C LYS A 424 -5.77 4.34 -28.15
N ASN A 425 -5.70 5.57 -27.65
CA ASN A 425 -6.77 6.54 -27.81
C ASN A 425 -6.86 6.86 -29.30
N THR A 426 -7.31 5.92 -30.13
CA THR A 426 -7.94 6.27 -31.40
C THR A 426 -9.30 6.83 -31.04
N VAL A 427 -9.29 8.07 -30.54
CA VAL A 427 -10.43 8.94 -30.80
C VAL A 427 -10.36 9.10 -32.32
N ASN A 428 -11.17 8.33 -33.04
CA ASN A 428 -11.55 8.69 -34.38
C ASN A 428 -12.30 10.01 -34.23
N VAL A 429 -11.55 11.12 -34.22
CA VAL A 429 -12.08 12.42 -34.56
C VAL A 429 -12.45 12.26 -36.03
N ARG A 430 -13.68 11.82 -36.30
CA ARG A 430 -14.31 12.18 -37.56
C ARG A 430 -14.39 13.71 -37.51
N ILE A 431 -13.45 14.34 -38.21
CA ILE A 431 -13.59 15.74 -38.61
C ILE A 431 -14.80 15.82 -39.52
#